data_AF-A0A965TZW5-F1
#
_entry.id   AF-A0A965TZW5-F1
#
_cell.length_a   1.000
_cell.length_b   1.000
_cell.length_c   1.000
_cell.angle_alpha   90.00
_cell.angle_beta   90.00
_cell.angle_gamma   90.00
#
_symmetry.space_group_name_H-M   'P 1'
#
loop_
_entity.id
_entity.type
_entity.pdbx_description
1 polymer ?
#
loop_
_entity_poly.entity_id
_entity_poly.type
_entity_poly.pdbx_seq_one_letter_code
_entity_poly.pdbx_strand_id
1 'polypeptide(L)'
;MKPFNAFIFDHKAEFPVVFACRVLKVSTSGYYDWLVREESTRTKRKELLVVLIENIFNENYQIYGAPRITQELQKRGYKIAQSTVELWMRERGLRARTARRFRVVTTDSNHSHPVAENILNRDFNIEQTDVAWCSDISYIPTREGWLYLAVTLDICSRRVVGWSMGANMTVELVLDSLRMAINSGRSTQDCIHHSDRGSQYASRVFRQILEDHKMICSMSRKGNCWDNAVAESFFHTLKTEWVYYHDYETREEAKKILDSVKSRPKLFTLYTLLMNSGLRIEECLTLRLQDFRDGCVYVIDGKGGKDRIVPLNETASSCLANYIANHRKVWTKEMLAERHSGDKKLVKKALESSNLIFLGKNGLRMYNSNLNVSLDRTAKDCGIDPEKVHPHAFRHYFANEFVKQGG
;
A
#
# COMPACT_ATOMS: atom_id res chain seq x y z
N MET A 1 -22.25 2.66 -35.26
CA MET A 1 -22.04 3.31 -36.57
C MET A 1 -22.96 2.60 -37.57
N LYS A 2 -23.68 3.28 -38.47
CA LYS A 2 -24.51 2.56 -39.46
C LYS A 2 -23.58 1.88 -40.49
N PRO A 3 -23.56 0.55 -40.59
CA PRO A 3 -22.56 -0.18 -41.39
C PRO A 3 -22.59 0.16 -42.88
N PHE A 4 -23.74 0.58 -43.40
CA PHE A 4 -23.93 0.93 -44.81
C PHE A 4 -23.19 2.20 -45.26
N ASN A 5 -23.04 3.21 -44.40
CA ASN A 5 -22.34 4.44 -44.79
C ASN A 5 -20.83 4.20 -44.96
N ALA A 6 -20.24 3.38 -44.09
CA ALA A 6 -18.83 2.99 -44.21
C ALA A 6 -18.60 2.16 -45.48
N PHE A 7 -19.47 1.20 -45.77
CA PHE A 7 -19.41 0.42 -47.01
C PHE A 7 -19.46 1.28 -48.28
N ILE A 8 -20.36 2.29 -48.32
CA ILE A 8 -20.46 3.22 -49.46
C ILE A 8 -19.18 4.07 -49.59
N PHE A 9 -18.57 4.47 -48.47
CA PHE A 9 -17.33 5.25 -48.47
C PHE A 9 -16.14 4.45 -49.04
N ASP A 10 -16.01 3.19 -48.64
CA ASP A 10 -14.91 2.32 -49.06
C ASP A 10 -14.99 1.98 -50.57
N HIS A 11 -16.19 1.91 -51.14
CA HIS A 11 -16.43 1.52 -52.55
C HIS A 11 -16.84 2.70 -53.44
N LYS A 12 -16.65 3.96 -53.01
CA LYS A 12 -17.05 5.17 -53.76
C LYS A 12 -16.28 5.38 -55.08
N ALA A 13 -15.15 4.69 -55.24
CA ALA A 13 -14.36 4.69 -56.47
C ALA A 13 -14.89 3.69 -57.51
N GLU A 14 -15.64 2.67 -57.06
CA GLU A 14 -16.17 1.60 -57.90
C GLU A 14 -17.62 1.86 -58.31
N PHE A 15 -18.41 2.49 -57.43
CA PHE A 15 -19.83 2.78 -57.67
C PHE A 15 -20.16 4.25 -57.39
N PRO A 16 -20.99 4.90 -58.23
CA PRO A 16 -21.50 6.23 -57.93
C PRO A 16 -22.24 6.26 -56.59
N VAL A 17 -21.88 7.20 -55.70
CA VAL A 17 -22.46 7.31 -54.34
C VAL A 17 -23.98 7.35 -54.35
N VAL A 18 -24.60 8.09 -55.27
CA VAL A 18 -26.07 8.19 -55.41
C VAL A 18 -26.70 6.84 -55.77
N PHE A 19 -26.00 6.03 -56.57
CA PHE A 19 -26.43 4.67 -56.90
C PHE A 19 -26.35 3.75 -55.68
N ALA A 20 -25.22 3.74 -54.98
CA ALA A 20 -25.03 2.92 -53.78
C ALA A 20 -26.00 3.29 -52.64
N CYS A 21 -26.23 4.59 -52.40
CA CYS A 21 -27.22 5.07 -51.43
C CYS A 21 -28.63 4.57 -51.74
N ARG A 22 -29.05 4.60 -53.01
CA ARG A 22 -30.37 4.11 -53.43
C ARG A 22 -30.51 2.61 -53.25
N VAL A 23 -29.51 1.81 -53.64
CA VAL A 23 -29.52 0.35 -53.51
C VAL A 23 -29.58 -0.06 -52.03
N LEU A 24 -28.80 0.60 -51.18
CA LEU A 24 -28.72 0.31 -49.75
C LEU A 24 -29.81 1.03 -48.92
N LYS A 25 -30.74 1.73 -49.59
CA LYS A 25 -31.84 2.50 -48.97
C LYS A 25 -31.37 3.48 -47.90
N VAL A 26 -30.24 4.15 -48.15
CA VAL A 26 -29.67 5.22 -47.33
C VAL A 26 -29.95 6.56 -48.03
N SER A 27 -30.30 7.59 -47.26
CA SER A 27 -30.39 8.95 -47.82
C SER A 27 -29.03 9.45 -48.30
N THR A 28 -28.96 9.99 -49.52
CA THR A 28 -27.75 10.65 -50.05
C THR A 28 -27.34 11.84 -49.21
N SER A 29 -28.29 12.68 -48.76
CA SER A 29 -27.97 13.78 -47.83
C SER A 29 -27.45 13.26 -46.51
N GLY A 30 -28.04 12.21 -45.95
CA GLY A 30 -27.59 11.59 -44.70
C GLY A 30 -26.22 10.89 -44.82
N TYR A 31 -25.82 10.46 -46.02
CA TYR A 31 -24.46 9.95 -46.29
C TYR A 31 -23.45 11.10 -46.31
N TYR A 32 -23.73 12.18 -47.04
CA TYR A 32 -22.82 13.33 -47.05
C TYR A 32 -22.72 14.01 -45.69
N ASP A 33 -23.84 14.16 -44.97
CA ASP A 33 -23.87 14.64 -43.58
C ASP A 33 -23.05 13.75 -42.65
N TRP A 34 -23.03 12.44 -42.88
CA TRP A 34 -22.18 11.50 -42.14
C TRP A 34 -20.70 11.67 -42.49
N LEU A 35 -20.38 11.96 -43.74
CA LEU A 35 -19.01 12.10 -44.25
C LEU A 35 -18.30 13.34 -43.70
N VAL A 36 -19.05 14.42 -43.47
CA VAL A 36 -18.56 15.64 -42.81
C VAL A 36 -18.86 15.68 -41.30
N ARG A 37 -19.49 14.64 -40.75
CA ARG A 37 -19.88 14.63 -39.33
C ARG A 37 -18.64 14.49 -38.48
N GLU A 38 -18.37 15.51 -37.67
CA GLU A 38 -17.40 15.38 -36.60
C GLU A 38 -17.83 14.27 -35.62
N GLU A 39 -16.83 13.60 -35.05
CA GLU A 39 -17.06 12.62 -34.00
C GLU A 39 -17.92 13.20 -32.88
N SER A 40 -18.98 12.46 -32.52
CA SER A 40 -19.88 12.89 -31.48
C SER A 40 -19.15 13.07 -30.15
N THR A 41 -19.59 14.02 -29.33
CA THR A 41 -19.07 14.25 -27.98
C THR A 41 -19.08 12.98 -27.13
N ARG A 42 -20.04 12.07 -27.38
CA ARG A 42 -20.13 10.76 -26.73
C ARG A 42 -19.01 9.81 -27.15
N THR A 43 -18.66 9.78 -28.44
CA THR A 43 -17.56 8.94 -28.98
C THR A 43 -16.22 9.43 -28.43
N LYS A 44 -15.94 10.73 -28.56
CA LYS A 44 -14.74 11.36 -28.01
C LYS A 44 -14.59 11.11 -26.50
N ARG A 45 -15.71 11.20 -25.75
CA ARG A 45 -15.73 10.87 -24.31
C ARG A 45 -15.44 9.39 -24.04
N LYS A 46 -15.98 8.46 -24.82
CA LYS A 46 -15.70 7.02 -24.67
C LYS A 46 -14.21 6.75 -24.88
N GLU A 47 -13.62 7.25 -25.96
CA GLU A 47 -12.21 7.02 -26.29
C GLU A 47 -11.28 7.57 -25.22
N LEU A 48 -11.50 8.80 -24.77
CA LEU A 48 -10.75 9.38 -23.66
C LEU A 48 -10.84 8.54 -22.39
N LEU A 49 -12.04 8.06 -22.03
CA LEU A 49 -12.23 7.25 -20.84
C LEU A 49 -11.63 5.85 -20.96
N VAL A 50 -11.63 5.26 -22.16
CA VAL A 50 -11.00 3.96 -22.41
C VAL A 50 -9.48 4.05 -22.26
N VAL A 51 -8.86 5.10 -22.82
CA VAL A 51 -7.42 5.37 -22.62
C VAL A 51 -7.11 5.56 -21.13
N LEU A 52 -7.96 6.27 -20.39
CA LEU A 52 -7.80 6.42 -18.95
C LEU A 52 -7.98 5.11 -18.19
N ILE A 53 -8.90 4.23 -18.61
CA ILE A 53 -9.07 2.89 -18.03
C ILE A 53 -7.80 2.07 -18.25
N GLU A 54 -7.25 2.05 -19.46
CA GLU A 54 -6.02 1.33 -19.79
C GLU A 54 -4.83 1.88 -19.00
N ASN A 55 -4.70 3.21 -18.92
CA ASN A 55 -3.66 3.86 -18.12
C ASN A 55 -3.81 3.51 -16.64
N ILE A 56 -5.00 3.65 -16.04
CA ILE A 56 -5.22 3.27 -14.64
C ILE A 56 -4.95 1.78 -14.42
N PHE A 57 -5.37 0.92 -15.35
CA PHE A 57 -5.13 -0.51 -15.26
C PHE A 57 -3.63 -0.84 -15.28
N ASN A 58 -2.87 -0.23 -16.18
CA ASN A 58 -1.43 -0.43 -16.32
C ASN A 58 -0.63 0.24 -15.19
N GLU A 59 -0.99 1.47 -14.80
CA GLU A 59 -0.44 2.20 -13.64
C GLU A 59 -0.59 1.40 -12.33
N ASN A 60 -1.59 0.53 -12.25
CA ASN A 60 -1.86 -0.34 -11.10
C ASN A 60 -1.51 -1.81 -11.39
N TYR A 61 -0.52 -2.05 -12.25
CA TYR A 61 0.07 -3.37 -12.55
C TYR A 61 -0.96 -4.45 -12.89
N GLN A 62 -2.06 -4.06 -13.51
CA GLN A 62 -3.16 -4.94 -13.91
C GLN A 62 -3.86 -5.64 -12.73
N ILE A 63 -3.68 -5.14 -11.50
CA ILE A 63 -4.32 -5.68 -10.28
C ILE A 63 -5.76 -5.16 -10.17
N TYR A 64 -6.00 -3.94 -10.62
CA TYR A 64 -7.29 -3.30 -10.44
C TYR A 64 -8.33 -3.86 -11.40
N GLY A 65 -9.38 -4.45 -10.83
CA GLY A 65 -10.62 -4.74 -11.55
C GLY A 65 -11.49 -3.50 -11.71
N ALA A 66 -12.57 -3.65 -12.49
CA ALA A 66 -13.51 -2.57 -12.77
C ALA A 66 -14.02 -1.80 -11.54
N PRO A 67 -14.26 -2.40 -10.35
CA PRO A 67 -14.66 -1.61 -9.18
C PRO A 67 -13.63 -0.54 -8.79
N ARG A 68 -12.33 -0.89 -8.79
CA ARG A 68 -11.25 0.02 -8.38
C ARG A 68 -10.96 1.05 -9.47
N ILE A 69 -11.00 0.65 -10.75
CA ILE A 69 -10.84 1.59 -11.88
C ILE A 69 -11.98 2.61 -11.93
N THR A 70 -13.22 2.18 -11.68
CA THR A 70 -14.38 3.07 -11.65
C THR A 70 -14.23 4.13 -10.57
N GLN A 71 -13.80 3.74 -9.36
CA GLN A 71 -13.55 4.69 -8.28
C GLN A 71 -12.45 5.69 -8.65
N GLU A 72 -11.41 5.25 -9.35
CA GLU A 72 -10.31 6.13 -9.74
C GLU A 72 -10.72 7.15 -10.81
N LEU A 73 -11.52 6.73 -11.79
CA LEU A 73 -12.13 7.66 -12.77
C LEU A 73 -13.05 8.67 -12.09
N GLN A 74 -13.86 8.24 -11.11
CA GLN A 74 -14.75 9.13 -10.35
C GLN A 74 -13.97 10.17 -9.54
N LYS A 75 -12.84 9.79 -8.91
CA LYS A 75 -11.94 10.74 -8.22
C LYS A 75 -11.33 11.76 -9.17
N ARG A 76 -11.02 11.36 -10.40
CA ARG A 76 -10.52 12.25 -11.46
C ARG A 76 -11.63 13.13 -12.08
N GLY A 77 -12.84 13.13 -11.50
CA GLY A 77 -13.97 13.97 -11.91
C GLY A 77 -14.88 13.34 -12.98
N TYR A 78 -14.63 12.10 -13.38
CA TYR A 78 -15.42 11.46 -14.43
C TYR A 78 -16.64 10.73 -13.86
N LYS A 79 -17.83 11.20 -14.25
CA LYS A 79 -19.08 10.47 -14.01
C LYS A 79 -19.16 9.24 -14.94
N ILE A 80 -18.97 8.04 -14.37
CA ILE A 80 -19.07 6.74 -15.04
C ILE A 80 -19.57 5.67 -14.06
N ALA A 81 -20.36 4.71 -14.56
CA ALA A 81 -20.85 3.57 -13.80
C ALA A 81 -19.90 2.37 -13.90
N GLN A 82 -19.86 1.54 -12.87
CA GLN A 82 -18.99 0.36 -12.84
C GLN A 82 -19.27 -0.62 -13.98
N SER A 83 -20.54 -0.86 -14.30
CA SER A 83 -20.94 -1.73 -15.40
C SER A 83 -20.41 -1.25 -16.76
N THR A 84 -20.29 0.07 -16.96
CA THR A 84 -19.68 0.65 -18.17
C THR A 84 -18.18 0.36 -18.23
N VAL A 85 -17.48 0.47 -17.10
CA VAL A 85 -16.04 0.15 -17.00
C VAL A 85 -15.81 -1.34 -17.22
N GLU A 86 -16.63 -2.20 -16.63
CA GLU A 86 -16.59 -3.66 -16.84
C GLU A 86 -16.74 -4.02 -18.32
N LEU A 87 -17.72 -3.40 -19.00
CA LEU A 87 -17.96 -3.61 -20.42
C LEU A 87 -16.74 -3.21 -21.25
N TRP A 88 -16.18 -2.02 -21.04
CA TRP A 88 -15.04 -1.54 -21.82
C TRP A 88 -13.74 -2.28 -21.51
N MET A 89 -13.52 -2.69 -20.25
CA MET A 89 -12.42 -3.59 -19.92
C MET A 89 -12.55 -4.93 -20.65
N ARG A 90 -13.77 -5.48 -20.74
CA ARG A 90 -14.03 -6.72 -21.49
C ARG A 90 -13.81 -6.54 -22.99
N GLU A 91 -14.29 -5.45 -23.59
CA GLU A 91 -14.05 -5.10 -25.00
C GLU A 91 -12.55 -5.01 -25.33
N ARG A 92 -11.73 -4.56 -24.37
CA ARG A 92 -10.26 -4.40 -24.51
C ARG A 92 -9.45 -5.59 -23.99
N GLY A 93 -10.09 -6.66 -23.51
CA GLY A 93 -9.41 -7.84 -22.98
C GLY A 93 -8.67 -7.63 -21.64
N LEU A 94 -8.95 -6.55 -20.91
CA LEU A 94 -8.30 -6.23 -19.63
C LEU A 94 -8.89 -7.09 -18.50
N ARG A 95 -8.05 -7.90 -17.85
CA ARG A 95 -8.45 -8.78 -16.73
C ARG A 95 -7.56 -8.57 -15.52
N ALA A 96 -8.18 -8.30 -14.37
CA ALA A 96 -7.46 -8.14 -13.12
C ALA A 96 -6.69 -9.42 -12.73
N ARG A 97 -5.41 -9.29 -12.41
CA ARG A 97 -4.59 -10.39 -11.88
C ARG A 97 -5.10 -10.76 -10.48
N THR A 98 -5.42 -12.04 -10.28
CA THR A 98 -5.88 -12.56 -8.98
C THR A 98 -4.77 -13.41 -8.37
N ALA A 99 -4.63 -13.40 -7.03
CA ALA A 99 -3.65 -14.23 -6.33
C ALA A 99 -3.88 -15.73 -6.61
N ARG A 100 -2.80 -16.49 -6.81
CA ARG A 100 -2.87 -17.95 -6.96
C ARG A 100 -3.34 -18.57 -5.64
N ARG A 101 -4.20 -19.61 -5.73
CA ARG A 101 -4.59 -20.42 -4.56
C ARG A 101 -3.33 -21.02 -3.92
N PHE A 102 -3.14 -20.74 -2.64
CA PHE A 102 -2.01 -21.19 -1.86
C PHE A 102 -2.37 -22.48 -1.12
N ARG A 103 -1.43 -23.43 -1.06
CA ARG A 103 -1.55 -24.71 -0.33
C ARG A 103 -0.80 -24.57 0.99
N VAL A 104 -1.48 -24.86 2.10
CA VAL A 104 -0.89 -24.82 3.45
C VAL A 104 0.27 -25.82 3.51
N VAL A 105 1.49 -25.32 3.65
CA VAL A 105 2.67 -26.09 4.10
C VAL A 105 2.82 -25.82 5.59
N THR A 106 2.76 -26.91 6.36
CA THR A 106 2.22 -27.06 7.72
C THR A 106 3.06 -26.46 8.86
N THR A 107 2.40 -25.74 9.78
CA THR A 107 2.81 -25.63 11.20
C THR A 107 2.52 -26.97 11.89
N ASP A 108 3.53 -27.57 12.55
CA ASP A 108 3.31 -28.77 13.38
C ASP A 108 2.61 -28.37 14.69
N SER A 109 1.29 -28.51 14.69
CA SER A 109 0.42 -28.31 15.85
C SER A 109 0.15 -29.61 16.62
N ASN A 110 0.86 -30.70 16.27
CA ASN A 110 0.69 -32.03 16.84
C ASN A 110 1.95 -32.49 17.59
N HIS A 111 2.40 -31.65 18.53
CA HIS A 111 3.55 -31.92 19.41
C HIS A 111 3.13 -32.26 20.84
N SER A 112 4.04 -32.83 21.64
CA SER A 112 3.80 -33.16 23.05
C SER A 112 4.05 -32.00 24.03
N HIS A 113 4.46 -30.81 23.55
CA HIS A 113 4.67 -29.66 24.43
C HIS A 113 3.35 -29.10 25.02
N PRO A 114 3.41 -28.49 26.24
CA PRO A 114 2.25 -27.87 26.88
C PRO A 114 1.67 -26.74 26.04
N VAL A 115 0.35 -26.72 25.89
CA VAL A 115 -0.40 -25.69 25.16
C VAL A 115 -1.09 -24.77 26.17
N ALA A 116 -0.90 -23.46 26.03
CA ALA A 116 -1.54 -22.46 26.89
C ALA A 116 -3.03 -22.26 26.54
N GLU A 117 -3.80 -21.76 27.50
CA GLU A 117 -5.20 -21.39 27.27
C GLU A 117 -5.31 -20.18 26.31
N ASN A 118 -6.39 -20.11 25.54
CA ASN A 118 -6.67 -18.94 24.70
C ASN A 118 -7.25 -17.79 25.53
N ILE A 119 -6.37 -17.10 26.25
CA ILE A 119 -6.69 -15.91 27.04
C ILE A 119 -7.11 -14.71 26.18
N LEU A 120 -6.47 -14.49 25.02
CA LEU A 120 -6.83 -13.39 24.11
C LEU A 120 -8.27 -13.52 23.58
N ASN A 121 -8.72 -14.74 23.32
CA ASN A 121 -10.09 -15.09 22.92
C ASN A 121 -10.69 -14.20 21.81
N ARG A 122 -9.85 -13.79 20.85
CA ARG A 122 -10.19 -12.90 19.72
C ARG A 122 -10.58 -11.47 20.11
N ASP A 123 -10.26 -11.03 21.31
CA ASP A 123 -10.38 -9.62 21.66
C ASP A 123 -9.25 -8.83 21.00
N PHE A 124 -9.55 -8.31 19.81
CA PHE A 124 -8.61 -7.51 19.04
C PHE A 124 -8.87 -6.00 19.19
N ASN A 125 -9.81 -5.59 20.05
CA ASN A 125 -10.21 -4.20 20.28
C ASN A 125 -9.58 -3.65 21.55
N ILE A 126 -8.27 -3.86 21.70
CA ILE A 126 -7.50 -3.40 22.85
C ILE A 126 -7.18 -1.92 22.67
N GLU A 127 -7.56 -1.10 23.65
CA GLU A 127 -7.47 0.37 23.57
C GLU A 127 -6.09 0.93 23.96
N GLN A 128 -5.22 0.10 24.58
CA GLN A 128 -3.90 0.50 25.04
C GLN A 128 -2.80 -0.39 24.44
N THR A 129 -1.69 0.23 24.05
CA THR A 129 -0.50 -0.49 23.54
C THR A 129 0.19 -1.27 24.64
N ASP A 130 0.89 -2.33 24.24
CA ASP A 130 1.70 -3.19 25.11
C ASP A 130 0.90 -3.97 26.16
N VAL A 131 -0.43 -4.04 26.00
CA VAL A 131 -1.31 -4.92 26.78
C VAL A 131 -1.41 -6.32 26.17
N ALA A 132 -1.38 -6.43 24.84
CA ALA A 132 -1.32 -7.73 24.18
C ALA A 132 -0.58 -7.66 22.85
N TRP A 133 0.29 -8.63 22.66
CA TRP A 133 1.00 -8.90 21.42
C TRP A 133 0.51 -10.21 20.80
N CYS A 134 0.53 -10.30 19.47
CA CYS A 134 0.31 -11.54 18.74
C CYS A 134 1.54 -11.88 17.89
N SER A 135 1.85 -13.15 17.74
CA SER A 135 3.01 -13.62 16.97
C SER A 135 2.64 -14.78 16.06
N ASP A 136 3.30 -14.81 14.90
CA ASP A 136 3.15 -15.87 13.92
C ASP A 136 4.41 -15.98 13.03
N ILE A 137 4.55 -17.12 12.35
CA ILE A 137 5.63 -17.38 11.39
C ILE A 137 5.02 -17.51 10.00
N SER A 138 5.66 -16.86 9.02
CA SER A 138 5.37 -17.11 7.62
C SER A 138 6.63 -17.30 6.81
N TYR A 139 6.49 -17.91 5.65
CA TYR A 139 7.60 -18.23 4.76
C TYR A 139 7.50 -17.47 3.44
N ILE A 140 8.67 -17.06 2.95
CA ILE A 140 8.91 -16.30 1.72
C ILE A 140 9.62 -17.26 0.74
N PRO A 141 9.06 -17.52 -0.44
CA PRO A 141 9.71 -18.33 -1.46
C PRO A 141 10.94 -17.63 -2.01
N THR A 142 12.04 -18.36 -2.11
CA THR A 142 13.24 -17.96 -2.86
C THR A 142 13.70 -19.15 -3.70
N ARG A 143 14.61 -18.93 -4.66
CA ARG A 143 15.15 -20.02 -5.49
C ARG A 143 16.05 -20.98 -4.71
N GLU A 144 16.55 -20.58 -3.54
CA GLU A 144 17.30 -21.44 -2.62
C GLU A 144 16.39 -22.21 -1.63
N GLY A 145 15.07 -22.03 -1.72
CA GLY A 145 14.08 -22.56 -0.79
C GLY A 145 13.44 -21.47 0.08
N TRP A 146 12.86 -21.86 1.21
CA TRP A 146 12.10 -20.91 2.04
C TRP A 146 13.00 -20.04 2.91
N LEU A 147 12.68 -18.75 2.99
CA LEU A 147 13.09 -17.86 4.08
C LEU A 147 11.93 -17.75 5.07
N TYR A 148 12.15 -18.12 6.32
CA TYR A 148 11.17 -18.00 7.39
C TYR A 148 11.26 -16.63 8.05
N LEU A 149 10.12 -16.03 8.32
CA LEU A 149 9.94 -14.73 8.93
C LEU A 149 9.00 -14.90 10.14
N ALA A 150 9.53 -14.69 11.34
CA ALA A 150 8.74 -14.58 12.55
C ALA A 150 8.47 -13.10 12.86
N VAL A 151 7.26 -12.81 13.31
CA VAL A 151 6.81 -11.44 13.61
C VAL A 151 6.05 -11.43 14.92
N THR A 152 6.25 -10.39 15.73
CA THR A 152 5.52 -10.08 16.96
C THR A 152 4.87 -8.71 16.80
N LEU A 153 3.54 -8.65 16.82
CA LEU A 153 2.72 -7.46 16.59
C LEU A 153 2.03 -7.03 17.88
N ASP A 154 2.02 -5.74 18.18
CA ASP A 154 1.12 -5.18 19.17
C ASP A 154 -0.32 -5.13 18.63
N ILE A 155 -1.28 -5.67 19.37
CA ILE A 155 -2.67 -5.84 18.91
C ILE A 155 -3.40 -4.50 18.82
N CYS A 156 -3.17 -3.58 19.77
CA CYS A 156 -3.81 -2.26 19.81
C CYS A 156 -3.40 -1.43 18.59
N SER A 157 -2.09 -1.24 18.40
CA SER A 157 -1.53 -0.35 17.40
C SER A 157 -1.27 -1.00 16.04
N ARG A 158 -1.32 -2.34 15.96
CA ARG A 158 -0.92 -3.15 14.80
C ARG A 158 0.56 -3.00 14.41
N ARG A 159 1.40 -2.45 15.29
CA ARG A 159 2.85 -2.26 15.06
C ARG A 159 3.57 -3.58 15.19
N VAL A 160 4.57 -3.87 14.34
CA VAL A 160 5.51 -4.96 14.68
C VAL A 160 6.45 -4.42 15.73
N VAL A 161 6.35 -5.05 16.88
CA VAL A 161 7.22 -4.79 18.01
C VAL A 161 8.42 -5.74 18.00
N GLY A 162 8.46 -6.79 17.19
CA GLY A 162 9.65 -7.63 17.02
C GLY A 162 9.59 -8.49 15.76
N TRP A 163 10.73 -8.80 15.14
CA TRP A 163 10.77 -9.68 13.98
C TRP A 163 12.11 -10.39 13.85
N SER A 164 12.14 -11.51 13.14
CA SER A 164 13.37 -12.24 12.83
C SER A 164 13.24 -13.03 11.54
N MET A 165 14.36 -13.24 10.84
CA MET A 165 14.43 -13.96 9.58
C MET A 165 15.48 -15.06 9.61
N GLY A 166 15.12 -16.26 9.16
CA GLY A 166 16.00 -17.43 9.21
C GLY A 166 15.76 -18.40 8.07
N ALA A 167 16.76 -19.24 7.77
CA ALA A 167 16.63 -20.27 6.75
C ALA A 167 15.74 -21.46 7.20
N ASN A 168 15.51 -21.59 8.50
CA ASN A 168 14.77 -22.70 9.13
C ASN A 168 13.76 -22.18 10.15
N MET A 169 12.70 -22.95 10.39
CA MET A 169 11.67 -22.66 11.39
C MET A 169 12.09 -23.13 12.79
N THR A 170 13.02 -22.42 13.42
CA THR A 170 13.59 -22.78 14.73
C THR A 170 12.92 -22.06 15.90
N VAL A 171 13.18 -22.52 17.13
CA VAL A 171 12.77 -21.80 18.34
C VAL A 171 13.49 -20.45 18.43
N GLU A 172 14.77 -20.40 18.04
CA GLU A 172 15.58 -19.18 18.02
C GLU A 172 14.94 -18.09 17.15
N LEU A 173 14.33 -18.46 16.02
CA LEU A 173 13.65 -17.51 15.14
C LEU A 173 12.54 -16.74 15.89
N VAL A 174 11.70 -17.42 16.66
CA VAL A 174 10.63 -16.76 17.43
C VAL A 174 11.15 -16.08 18.69
N LEU A 175 12.20 -16.62 19.32
CA LEU A 175 12.87 -15.98 20.47
C LEU A 175 13.50 -14.66 20.08
N ASP A 176 14.16 -14.58 18.92
CA ASP A 176 14.82 -13.36 18.47
C ASP A 176 13.79 -12.26 18.15
N SER A 177 12.64 -12.63 17.58
CA SER A 177 11.49 -11.72 17.42
C SER A 177 11.00 -11.21 18.77
N LEU A 178 10.77 -12.10 19.74
CA LEU A 178 10.31 -11.73 21.08
C LEU A 178 11.32 -10.86 21.83
N ARG A 179 12.59 -11.23 21.84
CA ARG A 179 13.68 -10.47 22.47
C ARG A 179 13.81 -9.08 21.87
N MET A 180 13.67 -8.97 20.56
CA MET A 180 13.67 -7.68 19.89
C MET A 180 12.54 -6.79 20.45
N ALA A 181 11.34 -7.34 20.64
CA ALA A 181 10.23 -6.61 21.25
C ALA A 181 10.48 -6.18 22.69
N ILE A 182 10.97 -7.11 23.52
CA ILE A 182 11.30 -6.85 24.92
C ILE A 182 12.38 -5.75 25.03
N ASN A 183 13.44 -5.85 24.24
CA ASN A 183 14.59 -4.94 24.29
C ASN A 183 14.30 -3.53 23.77
N SER A 184 13.09 -3.28 23.26
CA SER A 184 12.67 -1.96 22.80
C SER A 184 12.28 -1.00 23.93
N GLY A 185 12.40 -1.42 25.20
CA GLY A 185 12.09 -0.59 26.38
C GLY A 185 10.60 -0.52 26.72
N ARG A 186 9.76 -1.32 26.05
CA ARG A 186 8.32 -1.43 26.28
C ARG A 186 8.03 -2.19 27.58
N SER A 187 6.94 -1.83 28.26
CA SER A 187 6.47 -2.61 29.40
C SER A 187 5.99 -3.99 28.94
N THR A 188 6.52 -5.05 29.55
CA THR A 188 6.11 -6.44 29.29
C THR A 188 5.28 -7.02 30.44
N GLN A 189 5.21 -6.31 31.56
CA GLN A 189 4.48 -6.75 32.75
C GLN A 189 3.00 -6.98 32.40
N ASP A 190 2.53 -8.21 32.65
CA ASP A 190 1.16 -8.67 32.41
C ASP A 190 0.71 -8.56 30.94
N CYS A 191 1.64 -8.32 30.01
CA CYS A 191 1.37 -8.29 28.59
C CYS A 191 1.00 -9.69 28.09
N ILE A 192 -0.12 -9.83 27.40
CA ILE A 192 -0.53 -11.09 26.78
C ILE A 192 0.32 -11.33 25.54
N HIS A 193 1.07 -12.43 25.48
CA HIS A 193 1.72 -12.88 24.25
C HIS A 193 0.89 -14.01 23.61
N HIS A 194 0.13 -13.67 22.58
CA HIS A 194 -0.68 -14.62 21.81
C HIS A 194 0.09 -15.22 20.62
N SER A 195 -0.06 -16.51 20.37
CA SER A 195 0.53 -17.17 19.20
C SER A 195 -0.32 -18.37 18.74
N ASP A 196 0.05 -18.98 17.62
CA ASP A 196 -0.51 -20.27 17.26
C ASP A 196 0.02 -21.41 18.17
N ARG A 197 -0.33 -22.66 17.84
CA ARG A 197 0.14 -23.85 18.59
C ARG A 197 1.40 -24.46 17.97
N GLY A 198 2.25 -23.67 17.33
CA GLY A 198 3.51 -24.17 16.79
C GLY A 198 4.45 -24.65 17.90
N SER A 199 5.16 -25.75 17.64
CA SER A 199 6.16 -26.30 18.57
C SER A 199 7.19 -25.29 19.07
N GLN A 200 7.49 -24.27 18.27
CA GLN A 200 8.40 -23.18 18.58
C GLN A 200 7.89 -22.35 19.77
N TYR A 201 6.61 -21.95 19.73
CA TYR A 201 5.95 -21.16 20.78
C TYR A 201 5.63 -21.98 22.03
N ALA A 202 5.39 -23.29 21.89
CA ALA A 202 5.16 -24.19 23.02
C ALA A 202 6.44 -24.69 23.73
N SER A 203 7.61 -24.40 23.14
CA SER A 203 8.89 -24.84 23.66
C SER A 203 9.15 -24.35 25.10
N ARG A 204 9.90 -25.14 25.87
CA ARG A 204 10.25 -24.79 27.26
C ARG A 204 10.99 -23.47 27.35
N VAL A 205 11.92 -23.22 26.43
CA VAL A 205 12.75 -22.01 26.42
C VAL A 205 11.89 -20.77 26.12
N PHE A 206 10.94 -20.86 25.19
CA PHE A 206 10.03 -19.75 24.90
C PHE A 206 9.15 -19.40 26.09
N ARG A 207 8.55 -20.40 26.74
CA ARG A 207 7.74 -20.21 27.95
C ARG A 207 8.55 -19.60 29.10
N GLN A 208 9.79 -20.04 29.29
CA GLN A 208 10.68 -19.46 30.30
C GLN A 208 10.92 -17.96 30.07
N ILE A 209 11.19 -17.53 28.82
CA ILE A 209 11.38 -16.10 28.54
C ILE A 209 10.12 -15.29 28.84
N LEU A 210 8.93 -15.81 28.52
CA LEU A 210 7.68 -15.12 28.87
C LEU A 210 7.52 -14.99 30.40
N GLU A 211 7.79 -16.06 31.15
CA GLU A 211 7.75 -16.05 32.62
C GLU A 211 8.75 -15.07 33.22
N ASP A 212 10.00 -15.07 32.74
CA ASP A 212 11.08 -14.18 33.20
C ASP A 212 10.72 -12.69 33.01
N HIS A 213 9.93 -12.38 31.97
CA HIS A 213 9.46 -11.02 31.66
C HIS A 213 8.03 -10.76 32.13
N LYS A 214 7.46 -11.67 32.92
CA LYS A 214 6.12 -11.61 33.51
C LYS A 214 5.00 -11.37 32.49
N MET A 215 5.16 -11.97 31.32
CA MET A 215 4.17 -11.96 30.25
C MET A 215 3.18 -13.13 30.40
N ILE A 216 1.96 -12.95 29.92
CA ILE A 216 0.90 -13.96 29.98
C ILE A 216 0.88 -14.73 28.65
N CYS A 217 1.20 -16.02 28.68
CA CYS A 217 1.17 -16.85 27.47
C CYS A 217 -0.27 -17.16 27.04
N SER A 218 -0.60 -16.89 25.79
CA SER A 218 -1.89 -17.23 25.18
C SER A 218 -1.68 -17.96 23.86
N MET A 219 -2.46 -19.02 23.59
CA MET A 219 -2.35 -19.77 22.33
C MET A 219 -3.71 -19.98 21.67
N SER A 220 -3.74 -19.89 20.34
CA SER A 220 -4.92 -20.15 19.51
C SER A 220 -5.51 -21.55 19.77
N ARG A 221 -6.80 -21.75 19.50
CA ARG A 221 -7.42 -23.09 19.54
C ARG A 221 -6.98 -23.93 18.33
N LYS A 222 -6.97 -25.27 18.49
CA LYS A 222 -6.60 -26.18 17.39
C LYS A 222 -7.53 -25.97 16.19
N GLY A 223 -6.95 -25.73 15.01
CA GLY A 223 -7.70 -25.58 13.76
C GLY A 223 -8.50 -24.29 13.62
N ASN A 224 -8.17 -23.24 14.37
CA ASN A 224 -8.93 -21.99 14.40
C ASN A 224 -8.07 -20.79 13.97
N CYS A 225 -8.03 -20.53 12.65
CA CYS A 225 -7.30 -19.41 12.04
C CYS A 225 -7.73 -18.03 12.58
N TRP A 226 -9.00 -17.89 12.99
CA TRP A 226 -9.53 -16.63 13.49
C TRP A 226 -8.91 -16.16 14.79
N ASP A 227 -8.31 -17.07 15.57
CA ASP A 227 -7.69 -16.72 16.85
C ASP A 227 -6.40 -15.90 16.65
N ASN A 228 -5.75 -16.00 15.49
CA ASN A 228 -4.55 -15.23 15.14
C ASN A 228 -4.76 -14.29 13.93
N ALA A 229 -6.01 -13.86 13.69
CA ALA A 229 -6.40 -13.11 12.49
C ALA A 229 -5.59 -11.84 12.23
N VAL A 230 -5.04 -11.22 13.28
CA VAL A 230 -4.19 -10.01 13.20
C VAL A 230 -2.89 -10.31 12.47
N ALA A 231 -2.21 -11.38 12.89
CA ALA A 231 -0.96 -11.81 12.28
C ALA A 231 -1.20 -12.41 10.88
N GLU A 232 -2.28 -13.17 10.70
CA GLU A 232 -2.69 -13.68 9.39
C GLU A 232 -2.97 -12.54 8.38
N SER A 233 -3.70 -11.51 8.81
CA SER A 233 -3.97 -10.33 7.98
C SER A 233 -2.69 -9.58 7.62
N PHE A 234 -1.74 -9.48 8.55
CA PHE A 234 -0.43 -8.92 8.28
C PHE A 234 0.30 -9.72 7.19
N PHE A 235 0.42 -11.04 7.36
CA PHE A 235 1.15 -11.89 6.41
C PHE A 235 0.48 -12.02 5.04
N HIS A 236 -0.85 -12.06 4.99
CA HIS A 236 -1.58 -12.00 3.73
C HIS A 236 -1.18 -10.74 2.95
N THR A 237 -1.13 -9.61 3.65
CA THR A 237 -0.81 -8.32 3.02
C THR A 237 0.66 -8.26 2.58
N LEU A 238 1.60 -8.64 3.46
CA LEU A 238 3.01 -8.77 3.11
C LEU A 238 3.23 -9.63 1.85
N LYS A 239 2.55 -10.78 1.78
CA LYS A 239 2.72 -11.71 0.68
C LYS A 239 2.13 -11.22 -0.63
N THR A 240 0.90 -10.73 -0.57
CA THR A 240 0.16 -10.27 -1.77
C THR A 240 0.67 -8.96 -2.34
N GLU A 241 1.31 -8.12 -1.53
CA GLU A 241 1.78 -6.80 -1.97
C GLU A 241 3.28 -6.77 -2.25
N TRP A 242 4.07 -7.66 -1.65
CA TRP A 242 5.52 -7.65 -1.81
C TRP A 242 6.06 -8.99 -2.33
N VAL A 243 5.85 -10.06 -1.59
CA VAL A 243 6.53 -11.34 -1.84
C VAL A 243 6.17 -11.94 -3.20
N TYR A 244 4.90 -11.92 -3.61
CA TYR A 244 4.47 -12.58 -4.84
C TYR A 244 4.88 -11.86 -6.13
N TYR A 245 5.43 -10.63 -6.04
CA TYR A 245 5.91 -9.87 -7.20
C TYR A 245 7.43 -9.93 -7.39
N HIS A 246 8.12 -10.63 -6.49
CA HIS A 246 9.57 -10.78 -6.53
C HIS A 246 9.93 -12.26 -6.71
N ASP A 247 10.79 -12.55 -7.68
CA ASP A 247 11.51 -13.83 -7.77
C ASP A 247 12.86 -13.59 -7.10
N TYR A 248 13.00 -14.00 -5.83
CA TYR A 248 14.23 -13.84 -5.08
C TYR A 248 15.21 -14.94 -5.46
N GLU A 249 16.37 -14.57 -5.98
CA GLU A 249 17.40 -15.54 -6.32
C GLU A 249 17.98 -16.18 -5.06
N THR A 250 18.19 -15.37 -4.01
CA THR A 250 18.78 -15.82 -2.75
C THR A 250 17.97 -15.39 -1.54
N ARG A 251 18.14 -16.09 -0.42
CA ARG A 251 17.59 -15.66 0.88
C ARG A 251 18.15 -14.31 1.33
N GLU A 252 19.40 -14.02 1.01
CA GLU A 252 20.08 -12.79 1.42
C GLU A 252 19.55 -11.57 0.67
N GLU A 253 19.21 -11.72 -0.61
CA GLU A 253 18.50 -10.71 -1.39
C GLU A 253 17.15 -10.40 -0.76
N ALA A 254 16.36 -11.43 -0.43
CA ALA A 254 15.07 -11.24 0.23
C ALA A 254 15.21 -10.48 1.57
N LYS A 255 16.24 -10.77 2.37
CA LYS A 255 16.53 -10.06 3.63
C LYS A 255 16.89 -8.59 3.41
N LYS A 256 17.84 -8.29 2.52
CA LYS A 256 18.31 -6.91 2.27
C LYS A 256 17.19 -5.97 1.82
N ILE A 257 16.28 -6.49 1.00
CA ILE A 257 15.14 -5.73 0.52
C ILE A 257 14.18 -5.40 1.67
N LEU A 258 13.94 -6.37 2.56
CA LEU A 258 13.16 -6.16 3.78
C LEU A 258 13.83 -5.14 4.72
N ASP A 259 15.16 -5.07 4.77
CA ASP A 259 15.92 -4.14 5.63
C ASP A 259 16.06 -2.69 5.07
N SER A 260 16.08 -2.48 3.75
CA SER A 260 16.55 -1.23 3.11
C SER A 260 15.67 0.01 3.28
N VAL A 261 14.42 -0.19 3.67
CA VAL A 261 13.38 0.84 3.68
C VAL A 261 13.55 1.87 4.84
N LYS A 262 14.40 1.57 5.83
CA LYS A 262 14.70 2.40 7.02
C LYS A 262 15.51 3.69 6.80
N SER A 263 16.30 3.81 5.73
CA SER A 263 17.34 4.85 5.60
C SER A 263 16.87 6.24 5.12
N ARG A 264 15.55 6.51 5.06
CA ARG A 264 14.99 7.72 4.40
C ARG A 264 13.92 8.43 5.25
N PRO A 265 14.29 9.48 6.04
CA PRO A 265 13.41 10.07 7.07
C PRO A 265 12.06 10.56 6.55
N LYS A 266 12.03 11.25 5.39
CA LYS A 266 10.78 11.73 4.80
C LYS A 266 9.81 10.59 4.41
N LEU A 267 10.36 9.53 3.81
CA LEU A 267 9.57 8.38 3.39
C LEU A 267 9.13 7.58 4.61
N PHE A 268 10.00 7.43 5.60
CA PHE A 268 9.72 6.80 6.88
C PHE A 268 8.62 7.52 7.68
N THR A 269 8.60 8.85 7.72
CA THR A 269 7.54 9.61 8.41
C THR A 269 6.22 9.56 7.65
N LEU A 270 6.24 9.72 6.32
CA LEU A 270 5.04 9.58 5.49
C LEU A 270 4.45 8.18 5.68
N TYR A 271 5.31 7.17 5.68
CA TYR A 271 4.98 5.79 5.98
C TYR A 271 4.37 5.62 7.38
N THR A 272 5.03 6.15 8.42
CA THR A 272 4.60 5.99 9.81
C THR A 272 3.20 6.56 10.02
N LEU A 273 2.91 7.71 9.42
CA LEU A 273 1.57 8.29 9.41
C LEU A 273 0.55 7.37 8.73
N LEU A 274 0.86 6.81 7.57
CA LEU A 274 -0.08 5.97 6.81
C LEU A 274 -0.46 4.67 7.54
N MET A 275 0.43 4.17 8.39
CA MET A 275 0.24 2.93 9.17
C MET A 275 -0.44 3.15 10.49
N ASN A 276 -0.03 4.22 11.19
CA ASN A 276 -0.38 4.44 12.59
C ASN A 276 -1.50 5.46 12.76
N SER A 277 -2.02 5.95 11.64
CA SER A 277 -3.18 6.83 11.59
C SER A 277 -3.95 6.46 10.33
N GLY A 278 -5.28 6.37 10.37
CA GLY A 278 -6.10 5.97 9.21
C GLY A 278 -6.05 6.93 8.00
N LEU A 279 -5.01 7.77 7.93
CA LEU A 279 -4.64 8.65 6.85
C LEU A 279 -4.33 7.89 5.57
N ARG A 280 -4.58 8.58 4.47
CA ARG A 280 -4.29 8.14 3.11
C ARG A 280 -3.12 8.94 2.58
N ILE A 281 -2.46 8.40 1.56
CA ILE A 281 -1.31 9.05 0.90
C ILE A 281 -1.67 10.47 0.46
N GLU A 282 -2.82 10.62 -0.18
CA GLU A 282 -3.29 11.94 -0.61
C GLU A 282 -3.54 12.89 0.56
N GLU A 283 -4.08 12.39 1.68
CA GLU A 283 -4.31 13.21 2.88
C GLU A 283 -2.96 13.65 3.48
N CYS A 284 -2.00 12.74 3.60
CA CYS A 284 -0.64 13.04 4.08
C CYS A 284 0.06 14.08 3.19
N LEU A 285 -0.01 13.94 1.86
CA LEU A 285 0.64 14.85 0.91
C LEU A 285 0.03 16.26 0.89
N THR A 286 -1.16 16.44 1.46
CA THR A 286 -1.84 17.75 1.60
C THR A 286 -1.72 18.39 2.97
N LEU A 287 -1.21 17.67 3.98
CA LEU A 287 -1.14 18.21 5.35
C LEU A 287 -0.26 19.46 5.41
N ARG A 288 -0.75 20.48 6.11
CA ARG A 288 -0.02 21.69 6.46
C ARG A 288 0.52 21.60 7.88
N LEU A 289 1.54 22.40 8.18
CA LEU A 289 2.16 22.45 9.51
C LEU A 289 1.13 22.72 10.61
N GLN A 290 0.16 23.59 10.36
CA GLN A 290 -0.93 23.94 11.28
C GLN A 290 -1.99 22.84 11.46
N ASP A 291 -2.04 21.86 10.55
CA ASP A 291 -3.01 20.76 10.59
C ASP A 291 -2.58 19.70 11.62
N PHE A 292 -1.33 19.72 12.11
CA PHE A 292 -0.84 18.88 13.19
C PHE A 292 -0.76 19.67 14.51
N ARG A 293 -1.58 19.29 15.49
CA ARG A 293 -1.62 19.89 16.84
C ARG A 293 -2.21 18.93 17.86
N ASP A 294 -1.72 18.99 19.09
CA ASP A 294 -2.24 18.22 20.23
C ASP A 294 -2.32 16.70 19.97
N GLY A 295 -1.29 16.15 19.31
CA GLY A 295 -1.25 14.72 18.96
C GLY A 295 -2.29 14.29 17.90
N CYS A 296 -2.94 15.24 17.22
CA CYS A 296 -3.95 14.97 16.21
C CYS A 296 -3.59 15.62 14.88
N VAL A 297 -4.09 15.03 13.80
CA VAL A 297 -4.08 15.61 12.45
C VAL A 297 -5.49 15.99 12.04
N TYR A 298 -5.67 17.24 11.66
CA TYR A 298 -6.93 17.78 11.15
C TYR A 298 -6.93 17.67 9.64
N VAL A 299 -7.65 16.68 9.12
CA VAL A 299 -7.81 16.49 7.67
C VAL A 299 -8.98 17.35 7.21
N ILE A 300 -8.69 18.36 6.40
CA ILE A 300 -9.68 19.23 5.76
C ILE A 300 -9.90 18.75 4.33
N ASP A 301 -11.15 18.64 3.88
CA ASP A 301 -11.54 18.07 2.58
C ASP A 301 -11.07 16.61 2.36
N GLY A 302 -11.18 15.78 3.40
CA GLY A 302 -10.83 14.34 3.36
C GLY A 302 -11.76 13.48 2.49
N LYS A 303 -11.66 12.14 2.61
CA LYS A 303 -12.46 11.18 1.80
C LYS A 303 -13.95 11.56 1.74
N GLY A 304 -14.43 11.87 0.53
CA GLY A 304 -15.85 12.22 0.29
C GLY A 304 -16.19 13.68 0.59
N GLY A 305 -15.18 14.56 0.64
CA GLY A 305 -15.34 15.99 0.97
C GLY A 305 -15.65 16.21 2.45
N LYS A 306 -15.15 15.33 3.32
CA LYS A 306 -15.46 15.37 4.76
C LYS A 306 -14.23 15.71 5.56
N ASP A 307 -14.37 16.69 6.42
CA ASP A 307 -13.40 17.01 7.45
C ASP A 307 -13.39 15.92 8.51
N ARG A 308 -12.19 15.57 9.00
CA ARG A 308 -12.05 14.61 10.09
C ARG A 308 -10.80 14.84 10.90
N ILE A 309 -10.93 14.62 12.20
CA ILE A 309 -9.81 14.59 13.14
C ILE A 309 -9.27 13.17 13.16
N VAL A 310 -7.97 13.02 12.95
CA VAL A 310 -7.27 11.75 13.03
C VAL A 310 -6.35 11.80 14.24
N PRO A 311 -6.70 11.15 15.35
CA PRO A 311 -5.78 11.02 16.47
C PRO A 311 -4.55 10.24 16.00
N LEU A 312 -3.36 10.76 16.29
CA LEU A 312 -2.11 10.06 16.06
C LEU A 312 -1.73 9.35 17.35
N ASN A 313 -1.33 8.08 17.25
CA ASN A 313 -0.67 7.44 18.37
C ASN A 313 0.70 8.09 18.64
N GLU A 314 1.27 7.80 19.80
CA GLU A 314 2.53 8.41 20.26
C GLU A 314 3.65 8.27 19.22
N THR A 315 3.76 7.13 18.54
CA THR A 315 4.80 6.96 17.53
C THR A 315 4.57 7.80 16.27
N ALA A 316 3.34 7.88 15.76
CA ALA A 316 3.02 8.75 14.63
C ALA A 316 3.24 10.23 14.97
N SER A 317 2.84 10.61 16.19
CA SER A 317 3.00 11.97 16.71
C SER A 317 4.47 12.35 16.84
N SER A 318 5.28 11.53 17.53
CA SER A 318 6.72 11.76 17.74
C SER A 318 7.51 11.69 16.44
N CYS A 319 7.19 10.76 15.54
CA CYS A 319 7.85 10.67 14.23
C CYS A 319 7.57 11.90 13.37
N LEU A 320 6.32 12.37 13.35
CA LEU A 320 5.93 13.57 12.62
C LEU A 320 6.57 14.83 13.22
N ALA A 321 6.56 14.96 14.55
CA ALA A 321 7.20 16.07 15.25
C ALA A 321 8.71 16.13 14.97
N ASN A 322 9.41 15.01 15.10
CA ASN A 322 10.85 14.90 14.82
C ASN A 322 11.18 15.25 13.35
N TYR A 323 10.38 14.75 12.40
CA TYR A 323 10.58 15.09 11.00
C TYR A 323 10.37 16.59 10.73
N ILE A 324 9.32 17.19 11.28
CA ILE A 324 9.05 18.63 11.11
C ILE A 324 10.19 19.48 11.69
N ALA A 325 10.70 19.12 12.87
CA ALA A 325 11.75 19.88 13.55
C ALA A 325 13.13 19.73 12.88
N ASN A 326 13.51 18.50 12.52
CA ASN A 326 14.91 18.16 12.24
C ASN A 326 15.21 17.80 10.78
N HIS A 327 14.18 17.49 9.98
CA HIS A 327 14.39 16.88 8.66
C HIS A 327 13.58 17.53 7.53
N ARG A 328 12.53 18.27 7.85
CA ARG A 328 11.74 19.01 6.88
C ARG A 328 12.53 20.21 6.36
N LYS A 329 12.72 20.28 5.04
CA LYS A 329 13.42 21.39 4.40
C LYS A 329 12.61 22.69 4.49
N VAL A 330 13.26 23.76 4.94
CA VAL A 330 12.75 25.12 4.88
C VAL A 330 13.43 25.83 3.71
N TRP A 331 12.65 26.54 2.89
CA TRP A 331 13.15 27.24 1.71
C TRP A 331 12.91 28.74 1.87
N THR A 332 13.95 29.56 1.70
CA THR A 332 13.77 31.01 1.64
C THR A 332 13.36 31.44 0.24
N LYS A 333 12.84 32.67 0.13
CA LYS A 333 12.44 33.25 -1.16
C LYS A 333 13.62 33.33 -2.12
N GLU A 334 14.81 33.63 -1.61
CA GLU A 334 16.07 33.74 -2.35
C GLU A 334 16.51 32.37 -2.87
N MET A 335 16.48 31.33 -2.03
CA MET A 335 16.80 29.95 -2.43
C MET A 335 15.85 29.44 -3.52
N LEU A 336 14.56 29.78 -3.45
CA LEU A 336 13.58 29.41 -4.46
C LEU A 336 13.76 30.20 -5.76
N ALA A 337 14.08 31.49 -5.64
CA ALA A 337 14.37 32.35 -6.80
C ALA A 337 15.59 31.85 -7.56
N GLU A 338 16.65 31.47 -6.86
CA GLU A 338 17.83 30.84 -7.48
C GLU A 338 17.45 29.51 -8.13
N ARG A 339 16.72 28.64 -7.42
CA ARG A 339 16.39 27.29 -7.89
C ARG A 339 15.44 27.25 -9.09
N HIS A 340 14.55 28.22 -9.22
CA HIS A 340 13.62 28.34 -10.34
C HIS A 340 14.07 29.44 -11.33
N SER A 341 15.36 29.78 -11.34
CA SER A 341 15.96 30.75 -12.27
C SER A 341 15.21 32.08 -12.37
N GLY A 342 14.64 32.54 -11.25
CA GLY A 342 13.90 33.79 -11.15
C GLY A 342 12.45 33.75 -11.66
N ASP A 343 11.90 32.59 -12.02
CA ASP A 343 10.50 32.48 -12.43
C ASP A 343 9.56 32.84 -11.26
N LYS A 344 9.05 34.07 -11.29
CA LYS A 344 8.18 34.63 -10.25
C LYS A 344 6.92 33.79 -10.00
N LYS A 345 6.39 33.09 -11.00
CA LYS A 345 5.19 32.24 -10.83
C LYS A 345 5.54 30.95 -10.08
N LEU A 346 6.64 30.29 -10.45
CA LEU A 346 7.09 29.07 -9.77
C LEU A 346 7.57 29.35 -8.34
N VAL A 347 8.29 30.47 -8.14
CA VAL A 347 8.69 30.94 -6.81
C VAL A 347 7.47 31.20 -5.94
N LYS A 348 6.45 31.90 -6.46
CA LYS A 348 5.19 32.12 -5.74
C LYS A 348 4.51 30.80 -5.36
N LYS A 349 4.40 29.86 -6.30
CA LYS A 349 3.79 28.53 -6.06
C LYS A 349 4.57 27.70 -5.02
N ALA A 350 5.88 27.80 -5.00
CA ALA A 350 6.73 27.12 -4.01
C ALA A 350 6.61 27.77 -2.63
N LEU A 351 6.53 29.10 -2.56
CA LEU A 351 6.24 29.82 -1.31
C LEU A 351 4.85 29.45 -0.77
N GLU A 352 3.84 29.37 -1.62
CA GLU A 352 2.50 28.90 -1.23
C GLU A 352 2.50 27.44 -0.73
N SER A 353 3.35 26.59 -1.31
CA SER A 353 3.52 25.20 -0.88
C SER A 353 4.31 25.07 0.42
N SER A 354 5.03 26.11 0.85
CA SER A 354 5.97 26.07 1.97
C SER A 354 5.34 25.83 3.34
N ASN A 355 4.00 25.87 3.44
CA ASN A 355 3.27 25.49 4.64
C ASN A 355 2.96 23.98 4.72
N LEU A 356 3.20 23.21 3.65
CA LEU A 356 2.95 21.77 3.60
C LEU A 356 4.01 20.99 4.38
N ILE A 357 3.61 19.94 5.10
CA ILE A 357 4.52 19.07 5.86
C ILE A 357 5.50 18.36 4.91
N PHE A 358 5.00 17.80 3.80
CA PHE A 358 5.80 17.03 2.84
C PHE A 358 6.06 17.82 1.55
N LEU A 359 7.32 18.21 1.35
CA LEU A 359 7.76 18.96 0.16
C LEU A 359 8.56 18.10 -0.84
N GLY A 360 8.44 18.46 -2.11
CA GLY A 360 9.33 18.03 -3.17
C GLY A 360 10.74 18.61 -3.02
N LYS A 361 11.72 18.05 -3.75
CA LYS A 361 13.12 18.55 -3.74
C LYS A 361 13.28 19.96 -4.34
N ASN A 362 12.22 20.51 -4.91
CA ASN A 362 12.16 21.82 -5.56
C ASN A 362 11.32 22.85 -4.76
N GLY A 363 10.95 22.52 -3.51
CA GLY A 363 10.12 23.37 -2.66
C GLY A 363 8.64 23.42 -3.07
N LEU A 364 8.25 22.73 -4.14
CA LEU A 364 6.85 22.59 -4.54
C LEU A 364 6.17 21.45 -3.78
N ARG A 365 4.83 21.49 -3.76
CA ARG A 365 3.99 20.38 -3.28
C ARG A 365 4.46 19.05 -3.86
N MET A 366 4.51 18.05 -3.00
CA MET A 366 4.76 16.67 -3.41
C MET A 366 3.47 16.06 -3.96
N TYR A 367 3.53 15.55 -5.19
CA TYR A 367 2.45 14.77 -5.80
C TYR A 367 2.79 13.29 -5.79
N ASN A 368 1.79 12.43 -5.98
CA ASN A 368 1.96 10.98 -6.02
C ASN A 368 3.01 10.54 -7.06
N SER A 369 3.08 11.19 -8.21
CA SER A 369 4.11 10.94 -9.22
C SER A 369 5.53 11.26 -8.73
N ASN A 370 5.73 12.33 -7.96
CA ASN A 370 7.03 12.69 -7.38
C ASN A 370 7.42 11.75 -6.22
N LEU A 371 6.42 11.23 -5.50
CA LEU A 371 6.61 10.20 -4.50
C LEU A 371 7.07 8.89 -5.17
N ASN A 372 6.41 8.46 -6.25
CA ASN A 372 6.83 7.32 -7.09
C ASN A 372 8.28 7.47 -7.56
N VAL A 373 8.64 8.59 -8.19
CA VAL A 373 10.03 8.82 -8.64
C VAL A 373 11.04 8.78 -7.48
N SER A 374 10.64 9.24 -6.28
CA SER A 374 11.50 9.17 -5.09
C SER A 374 11.62 7.72 -4.59
N LEU A 375 10.55 6.93 -4.67
CA LEU A 375 10.51 5.51 -4.35
C LEU A 375 11.30 4.69 -5.37
N ASP A 376 11.16 4.95 -6.66
CA ASP A 376 11.91 4.32 -7.74
C ASP A 376 13.41 4.54 -7.58
N ARG A 377 13.82 5.78 -7.28
CA ARG A 377 15.22 6.08 -6.98
C ARG A 377 15.67 5.35 -5.71
N THR A 378 14.81 5.27 -4.69
CA THR A 378 15.09 4.46 -3.49
C THR A 378 15.31 3.01 -3.84
N ALA A 379 14.42 2.45 -4.66
CA ALA A 379 14.49 1.08 -5.12
C ALA A 379 15.83 0.84 -5.82
N LYS A 380 16.19 1.67 -6.82
CA LYS A 380 17.47 1.57 -7.53
C LYS A 380 18.68 1.65 -6.59
N ASP A 381 18.69 2.62 -5.68
CA ASP A 381 19.79 2.81 -4.73
C ASP A 381 19.93 1.61 -3.77
N CYS A 382 18.84 0.87 -3.55
CA CYS A 382 18.79 -0.34 -2.73
C CYS A 382 18.91 -1.64 -3.54
N GLY A 383 19.16 -1.57 -4.86
CA GLY A 383 19.22 -2.74 -5.75
C GLY A 383 17.87 -3.39 -6.04
N ILE A 384 16.76 -2.73 -5.74
CA ILE A 384 15.40 -3.17 -5.99
C ILE A 384 14.93 -2.59 -7.34
N ASP A 385 14.27 -3.42 -8.14
CA ASP A 385 13.63 -2.98 -9.37
C ASP A 385 12.49 -1.98 -9.06
N PRO A 386 12.55 -0.73 -9.56
CA PRO A 386 11.51 0.28 -9.39
C PRO A 386 10.11 -0.17 -9.77
N GLU A 387 9.97 -1.03 -10.78
CA GLU A 387 8.66 -1.53 -11.22
C GLU A 387 8.00 -2.41 -10.16
N LYS A 388 8.72 -2.78 -9.09
CA LYS A 388 8.24 -3.60 -7.99
C LYS A 388 7.94 -2.81 -6.71
N VAL A 389 8.04 -1.47 -6.75
CA VAL A 389 7.90 -0.59 -5.58
C VAL A 389 6.75 0.40 -5.80
N HIS A 390 5.78 0.47 -4.87
CA HIS A 390 4.60 1.33 -5.02
C HIS A 390 4.20 2.03 -3.70
N PRO A 391 3.73 3.30 -3.70
CA PRO A 391 3.33 4.01 -2.48
C PRO A 391 2.27 3.30 -1.65
N HIS A 392 1.35 2.58 -2.29
CA HIS A 392 0.36 1.77 -1.59
C HIS A 392 0.93 0.46 -1.01
N ALA A 393 2.03 -0.08 -1.57
CA ALA A 393 2.76 -1.20 -0.95
C ALA A 393 3.43 -0.76 0.36
N PHE A 394 3.78 0.53 0.47
CA PHE A 394 4.21 1.18 1.72
C PHE A 394 3.06 1.44 2.70
N ARG A 395 1.79 1.15 2.38
CA ARG A 395 0.73 1.18 3.41
C ARG A 395 0.71 -0.09 4.26
N HIS A 396 1.64 -1.01 4.03
CA HIS A 396 1.70 -2.29 4.73
C HIS A 396 3.14 -2.78 5.01
N TYR A 397 4.18 -2.02 4.63
CA TYR A 397 5.58 -2.50 4.59
C TYR A 397 6.43 -2.43 5.89
N PHE A 398 6.73 -1.28 6.52
CA PHE A 398 7.19 -1.23 7.93
C PHE A 398 6.09 -1.45 8.98
N ALA A 399 5.35 -2.55 8.91
CA ALA A 399 5.01 -3.11 10.19
C ALA A 399 6.36 -3.51 10.85
N ASN A 400 7.29 -4.13 10.10
CA ASN A 400 8.51 -4.80 10.58
C ASN A 400 9.68 -3.96 11.14
N GLU A 401 9.78 -2.64 10.96
CA GLU A 401 11.06 -1.95 11.23
C GLU A 401 11.00 -0.72 12.13
N PHE A 402 10.33 -0.86 13.28
CA PHE A 402 10.39 0.11 14.39
C PHE A 402 11.18 -0.38 15.61
N VAL A 403 11.89 -1.51 15.52
CA VAL A 403 12.51 -2.17 16.68
C VAL A 403 14.04 -2.20 16.67
N LYS A 404 14.68 -1.41 15.81
CA LYS A 404 16.15 -1.44 15.70
C LYS A 404 16.87 -0.10 15.84
N GLN A 405 16.19 0.96 16.27
CA GLN A 405 16.89 2.12 16.81
C GLN A 405 16.15 2.58 18.06
N GLY A 406 16.73 2.22 19.21
CA GLY A 406 16.31 2.75 20.51
C GLY A 406 16.33 4.27 20.49
N GLY A 407 15.28 4.81 21.08
CA GLY A 407 15.08 6.19 21.51
C GLY A 407 13.99 6.14 22.56
#